data_AF-A0A084R1K3-F1
#
_entry.id   AF-A0A084R1K3-F1
#
_cell.length_a   1.000
_cell.length_b   1.000
_cell.length_c   1.000
_cell.angle_alpha   90.00
_cell.angle_beta   90.00
_cell.angle_gamma   90.00
#
_symmetry.space_group_name_H-M   'P 1'
#
loop_
_entity.id
_entity.type
_entity.pdbx_description
1 polymer ?
#
loop_
_entity_poly.entity_id
_entity_poly.type
_entity_poly.pdbx_seq_one_letter_code
_entity_poly.pdbx_strand_id
1 'polypeptide(L)'
;MDANAFEEDCQADKEVQDEIRLWMSKGPIGKLYNIVHWVQRSGQHIEKLHKLQLIENTALNLEDKTTYNVITDNATRWNSSEAMMERGYQLRNALDSLVQAEVMEWNHYMARRT
;
A
#
# COMPACT_ATOMS: atom_id res chain seq x y z
N MET A 1 0.43 22.43 41.22
CA MET A 1 0.43 22.26 39.75
C MET A 1 1.88 22.19 39.33
N ASP A 2 2.32 21.04 38.84
CA ASP A 2 3.66 20.90 38.26
C ASP A 2 3.64 21.63 36.91
N ALA A 3 4.42 22.70 36.79
CA ALA A 3 4.47 23.52 35.59
C ALA A 3 5.03 22.74 34.38
N ASN A 4 5.78 21.66 34.63
CA ASN A 4 6.42 20.87 33.59
C ASN A 4 5.51 19.77 33.03
N ALA A 5 4.42 19.41 33.73
CA ALA A 5 3.51 18.35 33.28
C ALA A 5 2.90 18.66 31.90
N PHE A 6 2.59 19.93 31.61
CA PHE A 6 2.10 20.36 30.30
C PHE A 6 3.17 20.30 29.20
N GLU A 7 4.43 20.63 29.55
CA GLU A 7 5.56 20.55 28.61
C GLU A 7 5.93 19.09 28.30
N GLU A 8 5.89 18.20 29.29
CA GLU A 8 6.07 16.75 29.11
C GLU A 8 4.99 16.15 28.21
N ASP A 9 3.71 16.46 28.45
CA ASP A 9 2.60 15.98 27.62
C ASP A 9 2.73 16.48 26.16
N CYS A 10 3.04 17.77 25.96
CA CYS A 10 3.25 18.33 24.62
C CYS A 10 4.44 17.72 23.88
N GLN A 11 5.48 17.32 24.62
CA GLN A 11 6.66 16.69 24.05
C GLN A 11 6.39 15.23 23.66
N ALA A 12 5.69 14.48 24.51
CA ALA A 12 5.23 13.13 24.21
C ALA A 12 4.33 13.08 22.97
N ASP A 13 3.39 14.03 22.83
CA ASP A 13 2.53 14.13 21.64
C ASP A 13 3.34 14.39 20.36
N LYS A 14 4.39 15.21 20.42
CA LYS A 14 5.27 15.45 19.26
C LYS A 14 6.06 14.21 18.87
N GLU A 15 6.58 13.47 19.84
CA GLU A 15 7.33 12.24 19.59
C GLU A 15 6.45 11.18 18.90
N VAL A 16 5.21 11.00 19.37
CA VAL A 16 4.22 10.11 18.73
C VAL A 16 3.92 10.58 17.30
N GLN A 17 3.74 11.88 17.07
CA GLN A 17 3.47 12.40 15.73
C GLN A 17 4.65 12.18 14.77
N ASP A 18 5.89 12.33 15.25
CA ASP A 18 7.08 12.11 14.43
C ASP A 18 7.32 10.62 14.15
N GLU A 19 7.04 9.73 15.10
CA GLU A 19 7.03 8.28 14.86
C GLU A 19 5.98 7.89 13.82
N ILE A 20 4.76 8.42 13.91
CA ILE A 20 3.71 8.19 12.92
C ILE A 20 4.16 8.65 11.53
N ARG A 21 4.76 9.84 11.42
CA ARG A 21 5.29 10.36 10.14
C ARG A 21 6.41 9.50 9.59
N LEU A 22 7.31 9.01 10.45
CA LEU A 22 8.37 8.10 10.03
C LEU A 22 7.77 6.78 9.52
N TRP A 23 6.75 6.26 10.19
CA TRP A 23 6.07 5.03 9.81
C TRP A 23 5.28 5.18 8.51
N MET A 24 4.64 6.34 8.30
CA MET A 24 3.98 6.68 7.04
C MET A 24 4.97 6.89 5.89
N SER A 25 6.19 7.35 6.16
CA SER A 25 7.18 7.62 5.10
C SER A 25 8.04 6.39 4.75
N LYS A 26 8.40 5.56 5.74
CA LYS A 26 9.35 4.44 5.57
C LYS A 26 8.84 3.08 6.02
N GLY A 27 7.69 3.03 6.69
CA GLY A 27 7.07 1.81 7.19
C GLY A 27 6.25 1.05 6.14
N PRO A 28 5.59 -0.05 6.55
CA PRO A 28 4.74 -0.86 5.67
C PRO A 28 3.62 -0.05 5.02
N ILE A 29 3.04 0.91 5.73
CA ILE A 29 1.99 1.80 5.21
C ILE A 29 2.54 2.67 4.08
N GLY A 30 3.72 3.28 4.26
CA GLY A 30 4.35 4.09 3.20
C GLY A 30 4.68 3.29 1.94
N LYS A 31 5.07 2.02 2.11
CA LYS A 31 5.27 1.10 0.98
C LYS A 31 3.96 0.78 0.27
N LEU A 32 2.91 0.47 1.03
CA LEU A 32 1.58 0.22 0.47
C LEU A 32 1.07 1.45 -0.30
N TYR A 33 1.20 2.65 0.29
CA TYR A 33 0.87 3.92 -0.35
C TYR A 33 1.56 4.06 -1.71
N ASN A 34 2.87 3.83 -1.76
CA ASN A 34 3.64 3.92 -3.00
C ASN A 34 3.15 2.93 -4.07
N ILE A 35 2.87 1.69 -3.69
CA ILE A 35 2.35 0.66 -4.59
C ILE A 35 0.97 1.07 -5.12
N VAL A 36 0.05 1.45 -4.22
CA VAL A 36 -1.32 1.89 -4.57
C VAL A 36 -1.28 3.06 -5.55
N HIS A 37 -0.46 4.06 -5.28
CA HIS A 37 -0.29 5.21 -6.17
C HIS A 37 0.36 4.83 -7.50
N TRP A 38 1.29 3.89 -7.52
CA TRP A 38 1.91 3.41 -8.76
C TRP A 38 0.90 2.64 -9.63
N VAL A 39 0.04 1.81 -9.03
CA VAL A 39 -1.05 1.12 -9.73
C VAL A 39 -2.01 2.14 -10.34
N GLN A 40 -2.46 3.12 -9.56
CA GLN A 40 -3.43 4.13 -10.02
C GLN A 40 -2.89 5.06 -11.11
N ARG A 41 -1.57 5.15 -11.31
CA ARG A 41 -0.95 6.01 -12.32
C ARG A 41 -1.12 5.51 -13.77
N SER A 42 -1.50 4.24 -13.99
CA SER A 42 -1.63 3.68 -15.33
C SER A 42 -2.77 2.67 -15.41
N GLY A 43 -3.64 2.81 -16.42
CA GLY A 43 -4.68 1.84 -16.72
C GLY A 43 -4.11 0.43 -16.98
N GLN A 44 -2.89 0.35 -17.53
CA GLN A 44 -2.20 -0.93 -17.74
C GLN A 44 -1.87 -1.62 -16.42
N HIS A 45 -1.45 -0.87 -15.39
CA HIS A 45 -1.16 -1.44 -14.07
C HIS A 45 -2.45 -1.91 -13.37
N ILE A 46 -3.53 -1.12 -13.50
CA ILE A 46 -4.85 -1.50 -13.02
C ILE A 46 -5.29 -2.81 -13.67
N GLU A 47 -5.24 -2.91 -15.00
CA GLU A 47 -5.59 -4.14 -15.71
C GLU A 47 -4.73 -5.33 -15.31
N LYS A 48 -3.41 -5.14 -15.14
CA LYS A 48 -2.49 -6.20 -14.69
C LYS A 48 -2.88 -6.70 -13.30
N LEU A 49 -3.21 -5.79 -12.38
CA LEU A 49 -3.71 -6.15 -11.05
C LEU A 49 -5.03 -6.94 -11.11
N HIS A 50 -5.99 -6.51 -11.93
CA HIS A 50 -7.25 -7.23 -12.11
C HIS A 50 -7.05 -8.65 -12.69
N LYS A 51 -6.13 -8.81 -13.65
CA LYS A 51 -5.77 -10.12 -14.20
C LYS A 51 -5.17 -11.04 -13.13
N LEU A 52 -4.27 -10.52 -12.29
CA LEU A 52 -3.67 -11.29 -11.20
C LEU A 52 -4.71 -11.73 -10.17
N GLN A 53 -5.65 -10.86 -9.80
CA GLN A 53 -6.78 -11.23 -8.94
C GLN A 53 -7.64 -12.33 -9.57
N LEU A 54 -7.93 -12.26 -10.87
CA LEU A 54 -8.73 -13.28 -11.54
C LEU A 54 -8.01 -14.65 -11.57
N ILE A 55 -6.69 -14.65 -11.80
CA ILE A 55 -5.86 -15.86 -11.75
C ILE A 55 -5.93 -16.47 -10.34
N GLU A 56 -5.75 -15.65 -9.31
CA GLU A 56 -5.83 -16.09 -7.91
C GLU A 56 -7.22 -16.63 -7.56
N ASN A 57 -8.28 -15.87 -7.82
CA ASN A 57 -9.66 -16.27 -7.56
C ASN A 57 -10.02 -17.59 -8.26
N THR A 58 -9.49 -17.80 -9.47
CA THR A 58 -9.68 -19.06 -10.22
C THR A 58 -8.89 -20.20 -9.60
N ALA A 59 -7.63 -19.98 -9.20
CA ALA A 59 -6.80 -20.99 -8.55
C ALA A 59 -7.35 -21.44 -7.20
N LEU A 60 -7.98 -20.51 -6.46
CA LEU A 60 -8.68 -20.79 -5.20
C LEU A 60 -10.09 -21.37 -5.40
N ASN A 61 -10.53 -21.52 -6.66
CA ASN A 61 -11.86 -21.99 -7.02
C ASN A 61 -13.00 -21.24 -6.32
N LEU A 62 -12.86 -19.91 -6.20
CA LEU A 62 -13.88 -19.06 -5.58
C LEU A 62 -15.13 -18.99 -6.47
N GLU A 63 -16.29 -19.02 -5.82
CA GLU A 63 -17.59 -18.82 -6.47
C GLU A 63 -17.72 -17.39 -6.98
N ASP A 64 -17.43 -16.41 -6.12
CA ASP A 64 -17.30 -15.01 -6.50
C ASP A 64 -15.87 -14.73 -6.99
N LYS A 65 -15.74 -14.33 -8.25
CA LYS A 65 -14.47 -13.93 -8.87
C LYS A 65 -14.35 -12.42 -9.06
N THR A 66 -15.16 -11.64 -8.34
CA THR A 66 -15.10 -10.18 -8.36
C THR A 66 -13.68 -9.71 -8.07
N THR A 67 -13.25 -8.75 -8.87
CA THR A 67 -11.93 -8.13 -8.76
C THR A 67 -12.10 -6.67 -8.40
N TYR A 68 -11.16 -6.10 -7.67
CA TYR A 68 -11.28 -4.78 -7.07
C TYR A 68 -10.13 -3.84 -7.43
N ASN A 69 -10.44 -2.56 -7.46
CA ASN A 69 -9.45 -1.50 -7.50
C ASN A 69 -8.76 -1.34 -6.13
N VAL A 70 -7.54 -0.80 -6.14
CA VAL A 70 -6.90 -0.29 -4.93
C VAL A 70 -7.61 0.97 -4.43
N ILE A 71 -7.60 1.19 -3.12
CA ILE A 71 -8.11 2.40 -2.48
C ILE A 71 -6.92 3.28 -2.12
N THR A 72 -6.93 4.51 -2.64
CA THR A 72 -5.94 5.53 -2.26
C THR A 72 -6.37 6.21 -0.98
N ASP A 73 -5.44 6.45 -0.07
CA ASP A 73 -5.72 7.31 1.07
C ASP A 73 -5.97 8.76 0.59
N ASN A 74 -6.67 9.53 1.42
CA ASN A 74 -6.84 10.95 1.26
C ASN A 74 -6.43 11.56 2.59
N ALA A 75 -5.27 12.22 2.61
CA ALA A 75 -4.66 12.80 3.82
C ALA A 75 -5.61 13.67 4.66
N THR A 76 -6.70 14.18 4.08
CA THR A 76 -7.71 14.99 4.78
C THR A 76 -8.84 14.21 5.44
N ARG A 77 -8.93 12.88 5.24
CA ARG A 77 -9.99 12.02 5.76
C ARG A 77 -9.42 10.93 6.66
N TRP A 78 -9.77 10.99 7.95
CA TRP A 78 -9.23 10.15 9.03
C TRP A 78 -9.21 8.64 8.72
N ASN A 79 -10.28 8.11 8.12
CA ASN A 79 -10.39 6.66 7.86
C ASN A 79 -9.84 6.23 6.49
N SER A 80 -9.20 7.12 5.74
CA SER A 80 -8.77 6.79 4.38
C SER A 80 -7.54 5.89 4.36
N SER A 81 -6.61 6.06 5.30
CA SER A 81 -5.44 5.18 5.47
C SER A 81 -5.88 3.79 5.92
N GLU A 82 -6.90 3.69 6.77
CA GLU A 82 -7.50 2.41 7.17
C GLU A 82 -8.12 1.68 5.97
N ALA A 83 -8.95 2.37 5.17
CA ALA A 83 -9.54 1.78 3.97
C ALA A 83 -8.48 1.31 2.95
N MET A 84 -7.38 2.06 2.79
CA MET A 84 -6.24 1.64 1.98
C MET A 84 -5.58 0.38 2.53
N MET A 85 -5.40 0.30 3.85
CA MET A 85 -4.83 -0.88 4.52
C MET A 85 -5.72 -2.11 4.37
N GLU A 86 -7.02 -1.99 4.62
CA GLU A 86 -7.98 -3.08 4.47
C GLU A 86 -7.99 -3.60 3.03
N ARG A 87 -8.05 -2.70 2.04
CA ARG A 87 -7.98 -3.09 0.63
C ARG A 87 -6.63 -3.71 0.28
N GLY A 88 -5.54 -3.15 0.77
CA GLY A 88 -4.19 -3.67 0.56
C GLY A 88 -4.03 -5.07 1.13
N TYR A 89 -4.61 -5.34 2.30
CA TYR A 89 -4.63 -6.66 2.91
C TYR A 89 -5.47 -7.66 2.09
N GLN A 90 -6.66 -7.25 1.66
CA GLN A 90 -7.51 -8.09 0.79
C GLN A 90 -6.81 -8.44 -0.53
N LEU A 91 -6.06 -7.49 -1.10
CA LEU A 91 -5.37 -7.66 -2.38
C LEU A 91 -3.92 -8.11 -2.23
N ARG A 92 -3.48 -8.54 -1.02
CA ARG A 92 -2.07 -8.76 -0.70
C ARG A 92 -1.37 -9.66 -1.71
N ASN A 93 -1.93 -10.83 -1.99
CA ASN A 93 -1.31 -11.82 -2.89
C ASN A 93 -1.21 -11.30 -4.33
N ALA A 94 -2.26 -10.64 -4.82
CA ALA A 94 -2.26 -10.02 -6.14
C ALA A 94 -1.26 -8.85 -6.23
N LEU A 95 -1.14 -8.02 -5.18
CA LEU A 95 -0.16 -6.93 -5.12
C LEU A 95 1.28 -7.46 -5.04
N ASP A 96 1.52 -8.50 -4.24
CA ASP A 96 2.83 -9.15 -4.15
C ASP A 96 3.22 -9.77 -5.51
N SER A 97 2.28 -10.44 -6.17
CA SER A 97 2.49 -10.99 -7.52
C SER A 97 2.78 -9.90 -8.56
N LEU A 98 2.10 -8.75 -8.46
CA LEU A 98 2.31 -7.61 -9.34
C LEU A 98 3.72 -7.04 -9.17
N VAL A 99 4.13 -6.79 -7.93
CA VAL A 99 5.48 -6.27 -7.62
C VAL A 99 6.55 -7.27 -8.10
N GLN A 100 6.36 -8.57 -7.87
CA GLN A 100 7.29 -9.59 -8.35
C GLN A 100 7.40 -9.59 -9.88
N ALA A 101 6.29 -9.50 -10.60
CA ALA A 101 6.29 -9.45 -12.06
C ALA A 101 7.06 -8.24 -12.60
N GLU A 102 6.84 -7.05 -12.03
CA GLU A 102 7.58 -5.83 -12.41
C GLU A 102 9.09 -5.95 -12.14
N VAL A 103 9.47 -6.49 -10.97
CA VAL A 103 10.87 -6.71 -10.62
C VAL A 103 11.53 -7.69 -11.60
N MET A 104 10.84 -8.76 -11.98
CA MET A 104 11.35 -9.72 -12.96
C MET A 104 11.53 -9.09 -14.35
N GLU A 105 10.53 -8.33 -14.82
CA GLU A 105 10.60 -7.62 -16.10
C GLU A 105 11.77 -6.63 -16.15
N TRP A 106 11.95 -5.86 -15.07
CA TRP A 106 13.08 -4.94 -14.93
C TRP A 106 14.43 -5.66 -14.97
N ASN A 107 14.58 -6.73 -14.19
CA ASN A 107 15.83 -7.50 -14.15
C ASN A 107 16.15 -8.11 -15.52
N HIS A 108 15.15 -8.61 -16.24
CA HIS A 108 15.32 -9.13 -17.59
C HIS A 108 15.74 -8.02 -18.57
N TYR A 109 15.11 -6.85 -18.50
CA TYR A 109 15.50 -5.69 -19.30
C TYR A 109 16.96 -5.29 -19.04
N MET A 110 17.37 -5.23 -17.77
CA MET A 110 18.73 -4.88 -17.39
C MET A 110 19.75 -5.90 -17.91
N ALA A 111 19.45 -7.20 -17.80
CA ALA A 111 20.33 -8.27 -18.28
C ALA A 111 20.53 -8.28 -19.80
N ARG A 112 19.58 -7.75 -20.58
CA ARG A 112 19.70 -7.63 -22.05
C ARG A 112 20.49 -6.40 -22.48
N ARG A 113 20.68 -5.44 -21.58
CA ARG A 113 21.36 -4.16 -21.86
C ARG A 113 22.85 -4.20 -21.52
N THR A 114 23.26 -5.08 -20.60
CA THR A 114 24.65 -5.36 -20.21
C THR A 114 25.27 -6.43 -21.09
#